data_AF-A0A2R6XC81-F1
#
_entry.id   AF-A0A2R6XC81-F1
#
_cell.length_a   1.000
_cell.length_b   1.000
_cell.length_c   1.000
_cell.angle_alpha   90.00
_cell.angle_beta   90.00
_cell.angle_gamma   90.00
#
_symmetry.space_group_name_H-M   'P 1'
#
loop_
_entity.id
_entity.type
_entity.pdbx_description
1 polymer ?
#
loop_
_entity_poly.entity_id
_entity_poly.type
_entity_poly.pdbx_seq_one_letter_code
_entity_poly.pdbx_strand_id
1 'polypeptide(L)'
;MMAAVEPSVIDPTLRDQLDIVIPTIRNLDFLEMWRPFFENYHLIIVQDGDPTKVIKVPEGFDYELYNRNDINRILGPKASCISFKDSACRCFGFMVSKKKYIYTIDDDCFVAKDPSGNDINALEQHIKNLLSPSTPFFYNTLYDPYREGADFVRGYPFSMREGAPTAVSHGLWLNIPDYDAPTQLVKPSERNKRYVDAVMTIPKGSLFPMCGMNLGFNKDLIGPAMYFGLMGDGQPIGRYDDMWAGWCVKVICDHLGLGVKTGLPYIWHSKASNPFVNLKKEYKGIFWQEEIIPFFQQVVLPKEALTVEQCYLELSKQVKEKLSTIDPYFTKLSEAMVTWIEAWGELNAPDKAGADMGPSKVGKKLAAASA
;
A
#
# COMPACT_ATOMS: atom_id res chain seq x y z
N MET A 1 -13.82 -37.08 -16.77
CA MET A 1 -12.62 -36.39 -17.25
C MET A 1 -12.75 -34.93 -16.86
N MET A 2 -12.10 -34.52 -15.76
CA MET A 2 -11.95 -33.11 -15.45
C MET A 2 -10.90 -32.55 -16.41
N ALA A 3 -11.27 -31.53 -17.18
CA ALA A 3 -10.33 -30.83 -18.03
C ALA A 3 -9.25 -30.21 -17.13
N ALA A 4 -7.99 -30.59 -17.37
CA ALA A 4 -6.86 -29.90 -16.79
C ALA A 4 -6.89 -28.45 -17.30
N VAL A 5 -7.12 -27.51 -16.40
CA VAL A 5 -6.88 -26.09 -16.69
C VAL A 5 -5.37 -25.97 -16.85
N GLU A 6 -4.90 -25.70 -18.06
CA GLU A 6 -3.49 -25.39 -18.29
C GLU A 6 -3.10 -24.23 -17.37
N PRO A 7 -1.97 -24.30 -16.64
CA PRO A 7 -1.51 -23.18 -15.84
C PRO A 7 -1.29 -22.00 -16.79
N SER A 8 -2.12 -20.95 -16.65
CA SER A 8 -1.91 -19.73 -17.41
C SER A 8 -0.49 -19.26 -17.13
N VAL A 9 0.31 -19.10 -18.19
CA VAL A 9 1.65 -18.54 -18.07
C VAL A 9 1.46 -17.14 -17.51
N ILE A 10 1.76 -16.96 -16.22
CA ILE A 10 1.71 -15.64 -15.59
C ILE A 10 2.80 -14.81 -16.28
N ASP A 11 2.40 -13.74 -16.96
CA ASP A 11 3.33 -12.73 -17.46
C ASP A 11 4.16 -12.22 -16.26
N PRO A 12 5.47 -12.47 -16.21
CA PRO A 12 6.30 -12.09 -15.08
C PRO A 12 6.43 -10.57 -14.92
N THR A 13 5.95 -9.80 -15.91
CA THR A 13 5.89 -8.34 -15.86
C THR A 13 4.55 -7.81 -15.39
N LEU A 14 3.48 -8.63 -15.36
CA LEU A 14 2.14 -8.23 -14.93
C LEU A 14 1.60 -6.94 -15.58
N ARG A 15 2.00 -6.58 -16.80
CA ARG A 15 1.65 -5.27 -17.42
C ARG A 15 0.13 -5.03 -17.47
N ASP A 16 -0.61 -6.05 -17.86
CA ASP A 16 -2.08 -6.00 -17.96
C ASP A 16 -2.78 -6.26 -16.62
N GLN A 17 -2.03 -6.64 -15.58
CA GLN A 17 -2.55 -7.05 -14.27
C GLN A 17 -2.11 -6.15 -13.12
N LEU A 18 -1.29 -5.12 -13.39
CA LEU A 18 -0.79 -4.18 -12.39
C LEU A 18 -1.10 -2.72 -12.75
N ASP A 19 -1.66 -1.99 -11.80
CA ASP A 19 -1.79 -0.52 -11.85
C ASP A 19 -0.78 0.13 -10.90
N ILE A 20 -0.29 1.32 -11.27
CA ILE A 20 0.53 2.15 -10.40
C ILE A 20 -0.32 3.29 -9.86
N VAL A 21 -0.44 3.41 -8.53
CA VAL A 21 -1.28 4.41 -7.86
C VAL A 21 -0.42 5.48 -7.20
N ILE A 22 -0.61 6.75 -7.60
CA ILE A 22 0.22 7.88 -7.19
C ILE A 22 -0.66 9.00 -6.61
N PRO A 23 -0.61 9.27 -5.29
CA PRO A 23 -1.19 10.49 -4.74
C PRO A 23 -0.28 11.69 -5.01
N THR A 24 -0.86 12.86 -5.28
CA THR A 24 -0.06 14.05 -5.53
C THR A 24 -0.81 15.37 -5.31
N ILE A 25 -0.04 16.42 -5.07
CA ILE A 25 -0.49 17.82 -5.08
C ILE A 25 0.35 18.69 -6.04
N ARG A 26 1.20 18.08 -6.88
CA ARG A 26 2.20 18.75 -7.72
C ARG A 26 2.33 18.07 -9.09
N ASN A 27 3.12 18.66 -9.98
CA ASN A 27 3.42 18.05 -11.28
C ASN A 27 4.24 16.76 -11.10
N LEU A 28 4.04 15.81 -12.00
CA LEU A 28 4.64 14.48 -11.92
C LEU A 28 5.92 14.35 -12.77
N ASP A 29 6.79 15.36 -12.74
CA ASP A 29 8.05 15.35 -13.50
C ASP A 29 8.98 14.20 -13.08
N PHE A 30 8.82 13.68 -11.84
CA PHE A 30 9.55 12.51 -11.34
C PHE A 30 9.33 11.25 -12.20
N LEU A 31 8.22 11.16 -12.93
CA LEU A 31 7.91 10.06 -13.83
C LEU A 31 8.93 9.94 -14.97
N GLU A 32 9.62 11.02 -15.35
CA GLU A 32 10.68 10.91 -16.37
C GLU A 32 11.83 10.00 -15.91
N MET A 33 12.17 10.05 -14.62
CA MET A 33 13.19 9.15 -14.05
C MET A 33 12.70 7.70 -14.01
N TRP A 34 11.40 7.52 -13.77
CA TRP A 34 10.76 6.21 -13.75
C TRP A 34 10.33 5.70 -15.13
N ARG A 35 10.44 6.50 -16.19
CA ARG A 35 9.93 6.18 -17.53
C ARG A 35 10.35 4.80 -18.03
N PRO A 36 11.64 4.39 -17.94
CA PRO A 36 12.06 3.07 -18.39
C PRO A 36 11.35 1.91 -17.68
N PHE A 37 10.79 2.15 -16.49
CA PHE A 37 10.13 1.15 -15.66
C PHE A 37 8.60 1.25 -15.70
N PHE A 38 8.03 2.46 -15.81
CA PHE A 38 6.58 2.70 -15.65
C PHE A 38 5.82 2.88 -16.97
N GLU A 39 6.48 3.21 -18.09
CA GLU A 39 5.80 3.59 -19.34
C GLU A 39 4.92 2.51 -19.98
N ASN A 40 5.03 1.27 -19.50
CA ASN A 40 4.26 0.11 -19.97
C ASN A 40 3.15 -0.30 -19.00
N TYR A 41 2.95 0.47 -17.94
CA TYR A 41 1.90 0.26 -16.95
C TYR A 41 0.91 1.41 -16.99
N HIS A 42 -0.32 1.11 -16.62
CA HIS A 42 -1.35 2.11 -16.45
C HIS A 42 -1.19 2.80 -15.08
N LEU A 43 -1.32 4.13 -15.06
CA LEU A 43 -1.21 4.94 -13.85
C LEU A 43 -2.58 5.44 -13.40
N ILE A 44 -2.87 5.31 -12.11
CA ILE A 44 -4.00 5.95 -11.46
C ILE A 44 -3.46 7.05 -10.55
N ILE A 45 -3.69 8.29 -10.95
CA ILE A 45 -3.21 9.48 -10.25
C ILE A 45 -4.35 10.04 -9.42
N VAL A 46 -4.11 10.25 -8.13
CA VAL A 46 -5.09 10.89 -7.23
C VAL A 46 -4.57 12.26 -6.82
N GLN A 47 -5.16 13.29 -7.42
CA GLN A 47 -4.91 14.69 -7.06
C GLN A 47 -5.63 15.04 -5.77
N ASP A 48 -4.87 15.47 -4.78
CA ASP A 48 -5.40 15.96 -3.52
C ASP A 48 -5.31 17.49 -3.38
N GLY A 49 -5.99 18.05 -2.39
CA GLY A 49 -6.05 19.48 -2.15
C GLY A 49 -7.01 20.20 -3.11
N ASP A 50 -6.52 21.29 -3.72
CA ASP A 50 -7.34 22.16 -4.58
C ASP A 50 -7.55 21.53 -5.97
N PRO A 51 -8.78 21.12 -6.34
CA PRO A 51 -9.06 20.45 -7.61
C PRO A 51 -8.95 21.40 -8.82
N THR A 52 -8.88 22.71 -8.61
CA THR A 52 -8.74 23.70 -9.71
C THR A 52 -7.30 23.80 -10.20
N LYS A 53 -6.33 23.33 -9.42
CA LYS A 53 -4.93 23.31 -9.83
C LYS A 53 -4.71 22.25 -10.90
N VAL A 54 -4.11 22.63 -12.01
CA VAL A 54 -3.80 21.69 -13.08
C VAL A 54 -2.49 20.97 -12.78
N ILE A 55 -2.57 19.65 -12.63
CA ILE A 55 -1.40 18.77 -12.54
C ILE A 55 -0.93 18.37 -13.94
N LYS A 56 0.36 18.64 -14.21
CA LYS A 56 1.04 18.18 -15.42
C LYS A 56 1.60 16.78 -15.20
N VAL A 57 1.36 15.93 -16.19
CA VAL A 57 1.91 14.57 -16.29
C VAL A 57 2.72 14.57 -17.58
N PRO A 58 3.96 14.05 -17.59
CA PRO A 58 4.75 13.96 -18.81
C PRO A 58 4.04 13.18 -19.93
N GLU A 59 4.35 13.50 -21.18
CA GLU A 59 3.73 12.84 -22.33
C GLU A 59 4.15 11.36 -22.44
N GLY A 60 3.30 10.55 -23.07
CA GLY A 60 3.56 9.14 -23.35
C GLY A 60 3.16 8.13 -22.26
N PHE A 61 2.67 8.60 -21.10
CA PHE A 61 2.07 7.72 -20.09
C PHE A 61 0.59 7.47 -20.35
N ASP A 62 0.16 6.24 -20.09
CA ASP A 62 -1.26 5.85 -20.03
C ASP A 62 -1.76 6.05 -18.60
N TYR A 63 -2.72 6.96 -18.40
CA TYR A 63 -3.16 7.30 -17.05
C TYR A 63 -4.60 7.81 -16.96
N GLU A 64 -5.18 7.60 -15.79
CA GLU A 64 -6.38 8.27 -15.30
C GLU A 64 -6.03 9.16 -14.10
N LEU A 65 -6.52 10.40 -14.10
CA LEU A 65 -6.35 11.32 -12.99
C LEU A 65 -7.70 11.68 -12.39
N TYR A 66 -7.81 11.45 -11.08
CA TYR A 66 -8.98 11.73 -10.26
C TYR A 66 -8.66 12.83 -9.27
N ASN A 67 -9.63 13.72 -9.01
CA ASN A 67 -9.53 14.73 -7.95
C ASN A 67 -10.73 14.66 -7.00
N ARG A 68 -10.78 15.56 -6.01
CA ARG A 68 -11.87 15.57 -5.00
C ARG A 68 -13.27 15.67 -5.60
N ASN A 69 -13.45 16.37 -6.73
CA ASN A 69 -14.76 16.45 -7.40
C ASN A 69 -15.18 15.09 -7.96
N ASP A 70 -14.24 14.33 -8.53
CA ASP A 70 -14.49 12.97 -9.01
C ASP A 70 -14.85 12.03 -7.86
N ILE A 71 -14.08 12.08 -6.78
CA ILE A 71 -14.33 11.29 -5.56
C ILE A 71 -15.75 11.56 -5.02
N ASN A 72 -16.13 12.84 -4.91
CA ASN A 72 -17.45 13.24 -4.43
C ASN A 72 -18.58 12.81 -5.38
N ARG A 73 -18.37 12.91 -6.70
CA ARG A 73 -19.35 12.49 -7.70
C ARG A 73 -19.55 10.98 -7.69
N ILE A 74 -18.46 10.21 -7.65
CA ILE A 74 -18.46 8.75 -7.78
C ILE A 74 -18.97 8.08 -6.50
N LEU A 75 -18.52 8.53 -5.32
CA LEU A 75 -18.89 7.92 -4.04
C LEU A 75 -20.11 8.57 -3.38
N GLY A 76 -20.53 9.75 -3.83
CA GLY A 76 -21.60 10.51 -3.18
C GLY A 76 -21.32 10.73 -1.68
N PRO A 77 -22.28 10.47 -0.79
CA PRO A 77 -22.07 10.59 0.66
C PRO A 77 -20.93 9.72 1.22
N LYS A 78 -20.61 8.60 0.57
CA LYS A 78 -19.53 7.70 1.00
C LYS A 78 -18.14 8.29 0.75
N ALA A 79 -18.02 9.39 -0.01
CA ALA A 79 -16.76 10.11 -0.19
C ALA A 79 -16.13 10.57 1.14
N SER A 80 -16.94 10.66 2.20
CA SER A 80 -16.50 10.93 3.57
C SER A 80 -15.49 9.91 4.13
N CYS A 81 -15.39 8.70 3.58
CA CYS A 81 -14.36 7.73 3.94
C CYS A 81 -13.01 7.96 3.24
N ILE A 82 -12.90 8.90 2.29
CA ILE A 82 -11.62 9.19 1.63
C ILE A 82 -10.98 10.42 2.29
N SER A 83 -9.85 10.21 2.98
CA SER A 83 -9.09 11.27 3.64
C SER A 83 -8.70 12.39 2.68
N PHE A 84 -8.53 13.61 3.21
CA PHE A 84 -8.33 14.85 2.46
C PHE A 84 -7.15 15.68 2.99
N LYS A 85 -6.34 16.26 2.10
CA LYS A 85 -5.09 16.97 2.42
C LYS A 85 -4.03 16.08 3.06
N ASP A 86 -3.96 14.83 2.62
CA ASP A 86 -2.95 13.84 2.98
C ASP A 86 -2.77 12.79 1.87
N SER A 87 -1.77 11.93 2.07
CA SER A 87 -1.42 10.91 1.08
C SER A 87 -2.42 9.75 1.01
N ALA A 88 -3.27 9.61 2.03
CA ALA A 88 -4.29 8.58 2.14
C ALA A 88 -5.42 8.72 1.09
N CYS A 89 -5.52 9.85 0.39
CA CYS A 89 -6.38 10.00 -0.78
C CYS A 89 -6.15 8.89 -1.83
N ARG A 90 -4.95 8.31 -1.90
CA ARG A 90 -4.60 7.16 -2.75
C ARG A 90 -5.52 5.95 -2.58
N CYS A 91 -6.18 5.81 -1.42
CA CYS A 91 -7.14 4.73 -1.18
C CYS A 91 -8.26 4.74 -2.24
N PHE A 92 -8.65 5.91 -2.74
CA PHE A 92 -9.59 5.99 -3.86
C PHE A 92 -9.03 5.30 -5.12
N GLY A 93 -7.75 5.50 -5.42
CA GLY A 93 -7.05 4.81 -6.51
C GLY A 93 -7.06 3.29 -6.36
N PHE A 94 -6.90 2.78 -5.13
CA PHE A 94 -7.00 1.35 -4.84
C PHE A 94 -8.40 0.79 -5.13
N MET A 95 -9.42 1.58 -4.82
CA MET A 95 -10.83 1.21 -4.97
C MET A 95 -11.27 1.18 -6.44
N VAL A 96 -10.80 2.13 -7.26
CA VAL A 96 -11.18 2.21 -8.69
C VAL A 96 -10.40 1.26 -9.58
N SER A 97 -9.17 0.90 -9.21
CA SER A 97 -8.37 -0.07 -9.96
C SER A 97 -9.12 -1.39 -10.14
N LYS A 98 -9.15 -1.89 -11.38
CA LYS A 98 -9.73 -3.19 -11.75
C LYS A 98 -8.67 -4.28 -11.92
N LYS A 99 -7.40 -3.93 -11.74
CA LYS A 99 -6.28 -4.84 -11.88
C LYS A 99 -6.02 -5.60 -10.59
N LYS A 100 -5.44 -6.80 -10.74
CA LYS A 100 -5.18 -7.73 -9.65
C LYS A 100 -4.10 -7.25 -8.69
N TYR A 101 -3.12 -6.50 -9.20
CA TYR A 101 -1.99 -6.00 -8.44
C TYR A 101 -1.96 -4.48 -8.47
N ILE A 102 -1.51 -3.90 -7.37
CA ILE A 102 -1.29 -2.47 -7.25
C ILE A 102 0.13 -2.25 -6.75
N TYR A 103 0.84 -1.33 -7.39
CA TYR A 103 2.03 -0.69 -6.83
C TYR A 103 1.68 0.75 -6.49
N THR A 104 1.98 1.21 -5.28
CA THR A 104 1.82 2.62 -4.89
C THR A 104 3.17 3.23 -4.53
N ILE A 105 3.36 4.46 -5.00
CA ILE A 105 4.58 5.24 -4.84
C ILE A 105 4.25 6.72 -4.65
N ASP A 106 5.01 7.39 -3.79
CA ASP A 106 4.88 8.83 -3.59
C ASP A 106 5.60 9.63 -4.68
N ASP A 107 5.09 10.84 -4.95
CA ASP A 107 5.61 11.73 -6.00
C ASP A 107 7.00 12.35 -5.69
N ASP A 108 7.60 12.01 -4.55
CA ASP A 108 8.97 12.36 -4.15
C ASP A 108 9.85 11.13 -3.84
N CYS A 109 9.46 9.97 -4.37
CA CYS A 109 10.25 8.75 -4.41
C CYS A 109 10.86 8.52 -5.80
N PHE A 110 12.19 8.49 -5.85
CA PHE A 110 12.99 8.45 -7.08
C PHE A 110 13.65 7.08 -7.27
N VAL A 111 14.21 6.85 -8.45
CA VAL A 111 14.97 5.63 -8.75
C VAL A 111 16.23 5.59 -7.88
N ALA A 112 16.35 4.54 -7.07
CA ALA A 112 17.54 4.27 -6.29
C ALA A 112 18.62 3.54 -7.10
N LYS A 113 19.86 3.59 -6.61
CA LYS A 113 20.98 2.81 -7.14
C LYS A 113 21.33 1.65 -6.22
N ASP A 114 21.66 0.51 -6.80
CA ASP A 114 22.25 -0.62 -6.08
C ASP A 114 23.73 -0.33 -5.72
N PRO A 115 24.40 -1.19 -4.91
CA PRO A 115 25.81 -1.01 -4.58
C PRO A 115 26.78 -1.04 -5.79
N SER A 116 26.34 -1.56 -6.93
CA SER A 116 27.09 -1.58 -8.19
C SER A 116 26.83 -0.34 -9.06
N GLY A 117 25.94 0.55 -8.65
CA GLY A 117 25.58 1.78 -9.37
C GLY A 117 24.49 1.61 -10.43
N ASN A 118 23.84 0.44 -10.50
CA ASN A 118 22.73 0.21 -11.43
C ASN A 118 21.43 0.77 -10.88
N ASP A 119 20.53 1.18 -11.77
CA ASP A 119 19.18 1.58 -11.39
C ASP A 119 18.38 0.40 -10.84
N ILE A 120 17.72 0.62 -9.70
CA ILE A 120 16.83 -0.36 -9.08
C ILE A 120 15.45 -0.25 -9.71
N ASN A 121 15.02 -1.30 -10.40
CA ASN A 121 13.64 -1.46 -10.82
C ASN A 121 12.79 -1.96 -9.63
N ALA A 122 12.32 -1.01 -8.81
CA ALA A 122 11.53 -1.33 -7.62
C ALA A 122 10.23 -2.06 -7.95
N LEU A 123 9.56 -1.67 -9.04
CA LEU A 123 8.32 -2.30 -9.50
C LEU A 123 8.52 -3.80 -9.80
N GLU A 124 9.55 -4.16 -10.56
CA GLU A 124 9.84 -5.55 -10.87
C GLU A 124 10.16 -6.37 -9.60
N GLN A 125 10.89 -5.80 -8.65
CA GLN A 125 11.18 -6.46 -7.39
C GLN A 125 9.94 -6.67 -6.52
N HIS A 126 9.00 -5.71 -6.49
CA HIS A 126 7.69 -5.91 -5.89
C HIS A 126 6.91 -7.05 -6.56
N ILE A 127 6.91 -7.10 -7.90
CA ILE A 127 6.27 -8.19 -8.65
C ILE A 127 6.87 -9.55 -8.25
N LYS A 128 8.20 -9.67 -8.20
CA LYS A 128 8.89 -10.91 -7.75
C LYS A 128 8.47 -11.31 -6.33
N ASN A 129 8.35 -10.36 -5.42
CA ASN A 129 7.89 -10.62 -4.06
C ASN A 129 6.43 -11.08 -3.99
N LEU A 130 5.55 -10.49 -4.79
CA LEU A 130 4.11 -10.81 -4.83
C LEU A 130 3.83 -12.15 -5.52
N LEU A 131 4.66 -12.54 -6.48
CA LEU A 131 4.53 -13.81 -7.22
C LEU A 131 5.23 -14.99 -6.51
N SER A 132 6.04 -14.74 -5.49
CA SER A 132 6.70 -15.79 -4.69
C SER A 132 5.97 -16.01 -3.35
N PRO A 133 5.91 -17.24 -2.83
CA PRO A 133 5.27 -17.51 -1.55
C PRO A 133 6.02 -16.86 -0.39
N SER A 134 5.36 -16.74 0.76
CA SER A 134 5.91 -16.28 2.03
C SER A 134 5.99 -17.43 3.04
N THR A 135 6.79 -17.27 4.09
CA THR A 135 6.95 -18.26 5.17
C THR A 135 6.51 -17.73 6.54
N PRO A 136 5.22 -17.34 6.74
CA PRO A 136 4.81 -16.65 7.96
C PRO A 136 4.69 -17.57 9.19
N PHE A 137 4.50 -18.87 8.99
CA PHE A 137 4.21 -19.83 10.08
C PHE A 137 5.45 -20.46 10.71
N PHE A 138 6.59 -20.39 10.03
CA PHE A 138 7.86 -20.88 10.53
C PHE A 138 8.97 -20.01 9.95
N TYR A 139 9.78 -19.41 10.82
CA TYR A 139 10.79 -18.45 10.42
C TYR A 139 11.99 -19.17 9.80
N ASN A 140 12.26 -18.94 8.51
CA ASN A 140 13.52 -19.35 7.90
C ASN A 140 14.61 -18.43 8.46
N THR A 141 15.64 -19.00 9.10
CA THR A 141 16.72 -18.19 9.69
C THR A 141 17.74 -17.72 8.65
N LEU A 142 17.75 -18.33 7.47
CA LEU A 142 18.29 -17.73 6.26
C LEU A 142 17.24 -16.78 5.65
N TYR A 143 17.63 -15.92 4.71
CA TYR A 143 16.74 -15.01 3.97
C TYR A 143 15.57 -15.75 3.26
N ASP A 144 14.69 -15.00 2.61
CA ASP A 144 13.55 -15.55 1.87
C ASP A 144 13.95 -16.73 0.95
N PRO A 145 13.47 -17.97 1.20
CA PRO A 145 13.97 -19.18 0.55
C PRO A 145 13.56 -19.29 -0.93
N TYR A 146 12.69 -18.40 -1.40
CA TYR A 146 12.25 -18.35 -2.80
C TYR A 146 13.10 -17.39 -3.66
N ARG A 147 14.14 -16.79 -3.09
CA ARG A 147 15.10 -15.97 -3.82
C ARG A 147 16.30 -16.78 -4.28
N GLU A 148 16.86 -16.39 -5.42
CA GLU A 148 18.14 -16.90 -5.88
C GLU A 148 19.21 -16.73 -4.80
N GLY A 149 19.97 -17.79 -4.53
CA GLY A 149 21.01 -17.80 -3.51
C GLY A 149 20.54 -18.09 -2.08
N ALA A 150 19.24 -18.30 -1.85
CA ALA A 150 18.69 -18.74 -0.56
C ALA A 150 17.91 -20.06 -0.70
N ASP A 151 17.75 -20.79 0.41
CA ASP A 151 16.96 -22.02 0.50
C ASP A 151 16.45 -22.21 1.94
N PHE A 152 15.60 -23.21 2.15
CA PHE A 152 15.16 -23.66 3.47
C PHE A 152 16.31 -24.29 4.25
N VAL A 153 16.56 -23.77 5.45
CA VAL A 153 17.60 -24.30 6.32
C VAL A 153 17.22 -25.63 6.99
N ARG A 154 18.22 -26.37 7.49
CA ARG A 154 18.01 -27.58 8.28
C ARG A 154 17.07 -27.29 9.46
N GLY A 155 16.03 -28.12 9.59
CA GLY A 155 15.02 -27.98 10.63
C GLY A 155 13.73 -27.30 10.16
N TYR A 156 13.73 -26.68 8.97
CA TYR A 156 12.51 -26.17 8.36
C TYR A 156 11.61 -27.34 7.89
N PRO A 157 10.37 -27.47 8.39
CA PRO A 157 9.49 -28.60 8.06
C PRO A 157 9.21 -28.69 6.56
N PHE A 158 9.38 -29.87 5.97
CA PHE A 158 9.10 -30.09 4.53
C PHE A 158 7.66 -29.78 4.16
N SER A 159 6.70 -30.10 5.04
CA SER A 159 5.27 -29.82 4.85
C SER A 159 4.92 -28.34 4.81
N MET A 160 5.84 -27.44 5.16
CA MET A 160 5.63 -25.98 5.17
C MET A 160 6.39 -25.26 4.04
N ARG A 161 7.14 -25.99 3.20
CA ARG A 161 8.00 -25.39 2.16
C ARG A 161 7.27 -24.85 0.94
N GLU A 162 5.99 -25.15 0.78
CA GLU A 162 5.15 -24.52 -0.25
C GLU A 162 4.82 -23.06 0.08
N GLY A 163 4.88 -22.71 1.38
CA GLY A 163 4.62 -21.35 1.85
C GLY A 163 3.14 -20.93 1.77
N ALA A 164 2.92 -19.64 2.02
CA ALA A 164 1.64 -18.97 1.95
C ALA A 164 1.61 -17.96 0.79
N PRO A 165 0.46 -17.70 0.14
CA PRO A 165 0.35 -16.63 -0.85
C PRO A 165 0.76 -15.28 -0.27
N THR A 166 1.57 -14.52 -1.01
CA THR A 166 2.02 -13.19 -0.59
C THR A 166 0.98 -12.14 -0.96
N ALA A 167 0.38 -11.51 0.05
CA ALA A 167 -0.62 -10.46 -0.13
C ALA A 167 0.03 -9.07 -0.29
N VAL A 168 1.13 -8.83 0.42
CA VAL A 168 1.79 -7.51 0.47
C VAL A 168 3.31 -7.65 0.35
N SER A 169 3.91 -6.76 -0.45
CA SER A 169 5.34 -6.53 -0.55
C SER A 169 5.63 -5.08 -0.13
N HIS A 170 6.26 -4.92 1.03
CA HIS A 170 6.68 -3.65 1.58
C HIS A 170 8.13 -3.35 1.22
N GLY A 171 8.36 -2.24 0.54
CA GLY A 171 9.69 -1.79 0.14
C GLY A 171 10.29 -0.83 1.17
N LEU A 172 11.59 -0.59 1.02
CA LEU A 172 12.37 0.30 1.85
C LEU A 172 12.83 1.52 1.05
N TRP A 173 13.60 2.38 1.71
CA TRP A 173 14.05 3.67 1.19
C TRP A 173 15.53 3.88 1.50
N LEU A 174 16.25 4.45 0.54
CA LEU A 174 17.57 5.04 0.73
C LEU A 174 17.43 6.57 0.91
N ASN A 175 18.52 7.19 1.34
CA ASN A 175 18.61 8.63 1.63
C ASN A 175 17.83 9.03 2.89
N ILE A 176 16.63 9.58 2.81
CA ILE A 176 15.93 10.08 4.00
C ILE A 176 15.12 8.95 4.63
N PRO A 177 15.45 8.53 5.87
CA PRO A 177 14.70 7.49 6.55
C PRO A 177 13.29 7.97 6.93
N ASP A 178 12.31 7.08 6.86
CA ASP A 178 10.96 7.28 7.42
C ASP A 178 11.00 7.15 8.94
N TYR A 179 11.47 8.20 9.59
CA TYR A 179 11.50 8.33 11.03
C TYR A 179 10.31 9.14 11.52
N ASP A 180 9.90 8.85 12.76
CA ASP A 180 9.05 9.75 13.53
C ASP A 180 9.74 11.12 13.69
N ALA A 181 8.93 12.16 13.84
CA ALA A 181 9.39 13.53 13.94
C ALA A 181 10.38 13.76 15.11
N PRO A 182 10.18 13.23 16.33
CA PRO A 182 11.19 13.29 17.39
C PRO A 182 12.55 12.75 16.96
N THR A 183 12.60 11.56 16.36
CA THR A 183 13.85 10.95 15.87
C THR A 183 14.48 11.81 14.77
N GLN A 184 13.67 12.35 13.85
CA GLN A 184 14.16 13.24 12.80
C GLN A 184 14.74 14.56 13.37
N LEU A 185 14.15 15.11 14.43
CA LEU A 185 14.64 16.32 15.12
C LEU A 185 16.04 16.12 15.70
N VAL A 186 16.31 14.94 16.28
CA VAL A 186 17.61 14.64 16.89
C VAL A 186 18.63 14.06 15.91
N LYS A 187 18.18 13.65 14.71
CA LYS A 187 19.03 13.10 13.63
C LYS A 187 18.79 13.77 12.26
N PRO A 188 18.88 15.11 12.13
CA PRO A 188 18.50 15.82 10.91
C PRO A 188 19.41 15.51 9.69
N SER A 189 20.66 15.16 9.95
CA SER A 189 21.66 14.85 8.92
C SER A 189 21.77 13.35 8.59
N GLU A 190 21.04 12.50 9.33
CA GLU A 190 21.10 11.05 9.13
C GLU A 190 20.59 10.68 7.74
N ARG A 191 21.26 9.74 7.10
CA ARG A 191 20.85 9.21 5.80
C ARG A 191 20.97 7.70 5.78
N ASN A 192 19.93 7.01 5.32
CA ASN A 192 20.01 5.58 5.08
C ASN A 192 20.84 5.31 3.81
N LYS A 193 22.11 4.93 4.03
CA LYS A 193 23.04 4.49 2.98
C LYS A 193 23.20 2.97 2.95
N ARG A 194 22.52 2.26 3.84
CA ARG A 194 22.69 0.82 4.02
C ARG A 194 21.72 0.07 3.13
N TYR A 195 22.20 -0.29 1.95
CA TYR A 195 21.54 -1.27 1.10
C TYR A 195 21.75 -2.67 1.68
N VAL A 196 20.65 -3.37 2.00
CA VAL A 196 20.69 -4.77 2.42
C VAL A 196 19.98 -5.59 1.35
N ASP A 197 20.72 -6.44 0.66
CA ASP A 197 20.14 -7.37 -0.31
C ASP A 197 19.44 -8.53 0.40
N ALA A 198 18.26 -8.25 0.94
CA ALA A 198 17.45 -9.26 1.63
C ALA A 198 15.97 -8.99 1.40
N VAL A 199 15.22 -10.08 1.26
CA VAL A 199 13.76 -10.09 1.45
C VAL A 199 13.50 -11.02 2.62
N MET A 200 12.52 -10.66 3.43
CA MET A 200 12.10 -11.43 4.61
C MET A 200 10.58 -11.47 4.66
N THR A 201 10.03 -12.60 5.11
CA THR A 201 8.63 -12.67 5.51
C THR A 201 8.46 -12.10 6.91
N ILE A 202 7.44 -11.26 7.11
CA ILE A 202 7.03 -10.80 8.44
C ILE A 202 6.31 -11.96 9.14
N PRO A 203 6.80 -12.47 10.29
CA PRO A 203 6.21 -13.63 10.95
C PRO A 203 4.76 -13.43 11.37
N LYS A 204 3.99 -14.52 11.43
CA LYS A 204 2.65 -14.52 12.02
C LYS A 204 2.70 -14.00 13.46
N GLY A 205 1.74 -13.14 13.82
CA GLY A 205 1.65 -12.52 15.15
C GLY A 205 2.58 -11.32 15.38
N SER A 206 3.41 -10.95 14.39
CA SER A 206 4.25 -9.75 14.46
C SER A 206 3.62 -8.60 13.68
N LEU A 207 3.46 -7.44 14.33
CA LEU A 207 3.11 -6.18 13.66
C LEU A 207 4.35 -5.54 13.04
N PHE A 208 4.14 -4.60 12.12
CA PHE A 208 5.21 -3.85 11.48
C PHE A 208 4.74 -2.43 11.15
N PRO A 209 5.64 -1.43 11.12
CA PRO A 209 5.32 -0.09 10.63
C PRO A 209 5.35 -0.12 9.10
N MET A 210 4.19 -0.27 8.48
CA MET A 210 4.06 -0.22 7.02
C MET A 210 4.17 1.22 6.54
N CYS A 211 5.02 1.45 5.54
CA CYS A 211 5.13 2.72 4.84
C CYS A 211 4.42 2.64 3.48
N GLY A 212 3.57 3.63 3.17
CA GLY A 212 2.85 3.72 1.91
C GLY A 212 3.67 4.22 0.73
N MET A 213 4.89 4.74 0.96
CA MET A 213 5.72 5.38 -0.07
C MET A 213 6.27 4.41 -1.14
N ASN A 214 6.37 3.12 -0.82
CA ASN A 214 6.93 2.09 -1.69
C ASN A 214 6.31 0.73 -1.35
N LEU A 215 5.12 0.47 -1.90
CA LEU A 215 4.29 -0.66 -1.47
C LEU A 215 3.61 -1.34 -2.66
N GLY A 216 3.78 -2.66 -2.78
CA GLY A 216 3.05 -3.50 -3.71
C GLY A 216 2.08 -4.43 -2.98
N PHE A 217 0.89 -4.67 -3.53
CA PHE A 217 -0.04 -5.65 -2.97
C PHE A 217 -0.92 -6.32 -4.03
N ASN A 218 -1.40 -7.51 -3.69
CA ASN A 218 -2.40 -8.25 -4.46
C ASN A 218 -3.80 -7.83 -3.99
N LYS A 219 -4.49 -7.03 -4.82
CA LYS A 219 -5.81 -6.47 -4.54
C LYS A 219 -6.85 -7.56 -4.28
N ASP A 220 -6.78 -8.69 -4.97
CA ASP A 220 -7.72 -9.79 -4.78
C ASP A 220 -7.56 -10.47 -3.41
N LEU A 221 -6.35 -10.45 -2.84
CA LEU A 221 -6.07 -11.09 -1.56
C LEU A 221 -6.31 -10.19 -0.35
N ILE A 222 -6.15 -8.87 -0.49
CA ILE A 222 -6.12 -7.97 0.67
C ILE A 222 -6.67 -6.55 0.42
N GLY A 223 -7.11 -6.25 -0.81
CA GLY A 223 -7.56 -4.92 -1.22
C GLY A 223 -8.57 -4.24 -0.27
N PRO A 224 -9.64 -4.93 0.17
CA PRO A 224 -10.60 -4.33 1.11
C PRO A 224 -10.01 -3.90 2.45
N ALA A 225 -8.88 -4.48 2.87
CA ALA A 225 -8.18 -4.10 4.10
C ALA A 225 -7.13 -2.99 3.91
N MET A 226 -6.78 -2.65 2.66
CA MET A 226 -5.78 -1.65 2.32
C MET A 226 -6.37 -0.23 2.40
N TYR A 227 -6.81 0.16 3.59
CA TYR A 227 -7.43 1.47 3.87
C TYR A 227 -6.66 2.23 4.94
N PHE A 228 -6.17 3.40 4.57
CA PHE A 228 -5.27 4.23 5.38
C PHE A 228 -6.03 5.06 6.44
N GLY A 229 -7.36 4.99 6.46
CA GLY A 229 -8.16 5.70 7.46
C GLY A 229 -8.30 7.20 7.17
N LEU A 230 -8.74 7.95 8.19
CA LEU A 230 -8.98 9.39 8.11
C LEU A 230 -7.94 10.14 8.94
N MET A 231 -6.86 10.64 8.36
CA MET A 231 -5.81 11.35 9.12
C MET A 231 -5.39 12.69 8.50
N GLY A 232 -6.21 13.18 7.57
CA GLY A 232 -5.99 14.43 6.88
C GLY A 232 -6.56 15.64 7.63
N ASP A 233 -7.03 16.62 6.87
CA ASP A 233 -7.52 17.90 7.38
C ASP A 233 -8.62 17.72 8.43
N GLY A 234 -8.50 18.49 9.52
CA GLY A 234 -9.44 18.45 10.64
C GLY A 234 -9.45 17.17 11.46
N GLN A 235 -8.52 16.23 11.24
CA GLN A 235 -8.37 15.05 12.10
C GLN A 235 -7.34 15.31 13.22
N PRO A 236 -7.50 14.68 14.40
CA PRO A 236 -6.59 14.91 15.53
C PRO A 236 -5.24 14.20 15.39
N ILE A 237 -5.10 13.30 14.41
CA ILE A 237 -3.90 12.50 14.15
C ILE A 237 -3.55 12.61 12.66
N GLY A 238 -2.26 12.60 12.34
CA GLY A 238 -1.71 12.59 10.98
C GLY A 238 -0.42 11.78 10.90
N ARG A 239 -0.05 11.32 9.69
CA ARG A 239 1.18 10.55 9.41
C ARG A 239 1.25 9.20 10.14
N TYR A 240 0.09 8.61 10.45
CA TYR A 240 -0.06 7.28 11.03
C TYR A 240 -0.93 6.36 10.15
N ASP A 241 -1.32 6.87 8.99
CA ASP A 241 -2.38 6.34 8.14
C ASP A 241 -1.97 5.03 7.46
N ASP A 242 -0.75 4.97 6.93
CA ASP A 242 -0.14 3.75 6.40
C ASP A 242 0.21 2.73 7.48
N MET A 243 0.75 3.15 8.62
CA MET A 243 1.03 2.25 9.74
C MET A 243 -0.24 1.59 10.26
N TRP A 244 -1.33 2.36 10.42
CA TRP A 244 -2.65 1.85 10.79
C TRP A 244 -3.17 0.81 9.78
N ALA A 245 -3.09 1.11 8.48
CA ALA A 245 -3.44 0.16 7.44
C ALA A 245 -2.59 -1.11 7.53
N GLY A 246 -1.29 -0.96 7.78
CA GLY A 246 -0.34 -2.07 7.94
C GLY A 246 -0.71 -3.00 9.08
N TRP A 247 -1.12 -2.46 10.22
CA TRP A 247 -1.56 -3.26 11.37
C TRP A 247 -2.88 -3.99 11.09
N CYS A 248 -3.86 -3.30 10.48
CA CYS A 248 -5.11 -3.93 10.04
C CYS A 248 -4.83 -5.09 9.06
N VAL A 249 -4.08 -4.81 8.00
CA VAL A 249 -3.68 -5.78 6.98
C VAL A 249 -2.96 -6.96 7.60
N LYS A 250 -2.03 -6.72 8.54
CA LYS A 250 -1.24 -7.80 9.13
C LYS A 250 -2.09 -8.76 9.95
N VAL A 251 -3.00 -8.24 10.79
CA VAL A 251 -3.93 -9.07 11.56
C VAL A 251 -4.81 -9.92 10.65
N ILE A 252 -5.30 -9.33 9.55
CA ILE A 252 -6.18 -10.03 8.59
C ILE A 252 -5.39 -11.08 7.79
N CYS A 253 -4.19 -10.75 7.32
CA CYS A 253 -3.30 -11.70 6.67
C CYS A 253 -3.02 -12.91 7.59
N ASP A 254 -2.72 -12.67 8.86
CA ASP A 254 -2.44 -13.75 9.82
C ASP A 254 -3.63 -14.67 10.07
N HIS A 255 -4.83 -14.10 10.06
CA HIS A 255 -6.10 -14.82 10.20
C HIS A 255 -6.41 -15.66 8.95
N LEU A 256 -6.26 -15.08 7.76
CA LEU A 256 -6.55 -15.72 6.48
C LEU A 256 -5.40 -16.60 5.94
N GLY A 257 -4.28 -16.66 6.65
CA GLY A 257 -3.12 -17.46 6.26
C GLY A 257 -2.35 -16.90 5.07
N LEU A 258 -2.30 -15.58 4.94
CA LEU A 258 -1.59 -14.84 3.90
C LEU A 258 -0.25 -14.29 4.41
N GLY A 259 0.68 -14.09 3.48
CA GLY A 259 2.02 -13.58 3.75
C GLY A 259 2.21 -12.09 3.50
N VAL A 260 3.14 -11.49 4.25
CA VAL A 260 3.65 -10.14 4.02
C VAL A 260 5.16 -10.21 3.94
N LYS A 261 5.75 -9.65 2.88
CA LYS A 261 7.20 -9.54 2.70
C LYS A 261 7.69 -8.11 2.93
N THR A 262 8.91 -7.97 3.42
CA THR A 262 9.62 -6.69 3.59
C THR A 262 11.10 -6.84 3.21
N GLY A 263 11.78 -5.73 2.93
CA GLY A 263 13.18 -5.70 2.51
C GLY A 263 13.32 -5.02 1.15
N LEU A 264 13.83 -5.73 0.15
CA LEU A 264 13.74 -5.25 -1.23
C LEU A 264 12.27 -5.08 -1.66
N PRO A 265 11.94 -4.05 -2.47
CA PRO A 265 12.85 -3.10 -3.13
C PRO A 265 13.18 -1.84 -2.34
N TYR A 266 14.22 -1.12 -2.78
CA TYR A 266 14.55 0.23 -2.31
C TYR A 266 14.17 1.30 -3.34
N ILE A 267 13.62 2.42 -2.87
CA ILE A 267 13.52 3.69 -3.61
C ILE A 267 14.44 4.76 -3.03
N TRP A 268 14.64 5.87 -3.73
CA TRP A 268 15.39 7.02 -3.23
C TRP A 268 14.41 8.11 -2.75
N HIS A 269 14.28 8.27 -1.44
CA HIS A 269 13.36 9.24 -0.85
C HIS A 269 14.07 10.58 -0.64
N SER A 270 13.58 11.66 -1.25
CA SER A 270 14.30 12.95 -1.29
C SER A 270 13.74 14.05 -0.39
N LYS A 271 12.56 13.87 0.22
CA LYS A 271 11.91 14.94 0.97
C LYS A 271 12.08 14.79 2.48
N ALA A 272 12.71 15.79 3.10
CA ALA A 272 12.59 16.01 4.54
C ALA A 272 11.54 17.10 4.76
N SER A 273 10.35 16.72 5.21
CA SER A 273 9.33 17.68 5.66
C SER A 273 9.76 18.36 6.97
N ASN A 274 9.11 19.47 7.32
CA ASN A 274 9.45 20.21 8.54
C ASN A 274 9.11 19.36 9.78
N PRO A 275 10.11 18.96 10.58
CA PRO A 275 9.89 18.02 11.67
C PRO A 275 9.05 18.62 12.81
N PHE A 276 9.03 19.94 13.00
CA PHE A 276 8.14 20.56 14.00
C PHE A 276 6.67 20.52 13.57
N VAL A 277 6.41 20.66 12.26
CA VAL A 277 5.04 20.51 11.72
C VAL A 277 4.60 19.05 11.85
N ASN A 278 5.49 18.11 11.54
CA ASN A 278 5.22 16.68 11.66
C ASN A 278 4.96 16.28 13.11
N LEU A 279 5.77 16.77 14.06
CA LEU A 279 5.60 16.47 15.49
C LEU A 279 4.20 16.85 15.98
N LYS A 280 3.65 18.00 15.55
CA LYS A 280 2.28 18.39 15.91
C LYS A 280 1.23 17.41 15.38
N LYS A 281 1.45 16.85 14.18
CA LYS A 281 0.54 15.87 13.56
C LYS A 281 0.65 14.49 14.22
N GLU A 282 1.88 14.11 14.58
CA GLU A 282 2.21 12.80 15.11
C GLU A 282 2.02 12.68 16.63
N TYR A 283 2.04 13.80 17.37
CA TYR A 283 2.06 13.80 18.84
C TYR A 283 0.97 12.92 19.47
N LYS A 284 -0.28 13.05 19.01
CA LYS A 284 -1.37 12.20 19.51
C LYS A 284 -1.17 10.74 19.09
N GLY A 285 -0.69 10.49 17.87
CA GLY A 285 -0.37 9.15 17.38
C GLY A 285 0.69 8.46 18.25
N ILE A 286 1.79 9.15 18.56
CA ILE A 286 2.87 8.63 19.43
C ILE A 286 2.31 8.24 20.79
N PHE A 287 1.46 9.08 21.38
CA PHE A 287 0.86 8.79 22.68
C PHE A 287 -0.17 7.66 22.62
N TRP A 288 -1.06 7.66 21.63
CA TRP A 288 -2.10 6.65 21.47
C TRP A 288 -1.56 5.30 21.02
N GLN A 289 -0.40 5.27 20.36
CA GLN A 289 0.24 4.04 19.90
C GLN A 289 0.49 3.05 21.05
N GLU A 290 0.75 3.55 22.27
CA GLU A 290 0.91 2.73 23.48
C GLU A 290 -0.35 1.92 23.84
N GLU A 291 -1.53 2.32 23.37
CA GLU A 291 -2.79 1.56 23.51
C GLU A 291 -3.17 0.84 22.21
N ILE A 292 -2.91 1.45 21.04
CA ILE A 292 -3.24 0.87 19.72
C ILE A 292 -2.45 -0.41 19.46
N ILE A 293 -1.15 -0.45 19.78
CA ILE A 293 -0.31 -1.63 19.52
C ILE A 293 -0.73 -2.83 20.38
N PRO A 294 -0.88 -2.70 21.72
CA PRO A 294 -1.43 -3.78 22.53
C PRO A 294 -2.80 -4.24 22.07
N PHE A 295 -3.67 -3.32 21.62
CA PHE A 295 -4.95 -3.67 21.01
C PHE A 295 -4.75 -4.61 19.81
N PHE A 296 -3.97 -4.21 18.80
CA PHE A 296 -3.75 -5.04 17.60
C PHE A 296 -3.08 -6.38 17.90
N GLN A 297 -2.18 -6.43 18.90
CA GLN A 297 -1.57 -7.68 19.36
C GLN A 297 -2.57 -8.64 20.01
N GLN A 298 -3.69 -8.13 20.53
CA GLN A 298 -4.73 -8.90 21.21
C GLN A 298 -5.95 -9.17 20.32
N VAL A 299 -6.05 -8.57 19.14
CA VAL A 299 -7.18 -8.80 18.22
C VAL A 299 -7.25 -10.29 17.89
N VAL A 300 -8.42 -10.86 18.11
CA VAL A 300 -8.80 -12.20 17.65
C VAL A 300 -10.01 -12.05 16.77
N LEU A 301 -9.89 -12.46 15.51
CA LEU A 301 -11.00 -12.48 14.56
C LEU A 301 -11.74 -13.83 14.67
N PRO A 302 -13.08 -13.85 14.55
CA PRO A 302 -13.88 -15.07 14.54
C PRO A 302 -13.45 -15.99 13.39
N LYS A 303 -13.47 -17.30 13.62
CA LYS A 303 -13.10 -18.30 12.60
C LYS A 303 -14.04 -18.27 11.40
N GLU A 304 -15.24 -17.75 11.59
CA GLU A 304 -16.30 -17.59 10.60
C GLU A 304 -16.08 -16.37 9.69
N ALA A 305 -15.16 -15.48 10.03
CA ALA A 305 -14.73 -14.41 9.13
C ALA A 305 -13.75 -14.99 8.11
N LEU A 306 -14.26 -15.35 6.94
CA LEU A 306 -13.53 -16.07 5.89
C LEU A 306 -13.09 -15.18 4.72
N THR A 307 -13.54 -13.93 4.71
CA THR A 307 -13.24 -12.93 3.67
C THR A 307 -12.59 -11.69 4.29
N VAL A 308 -11.82 -10.96 3.49
CA VAL A 308 -11.14 -9.74 3.95
C VAL A 308 -12.17 -8.72 4.45
N GLU A 309 -13.30 -8.57 3.77
CA GLU A 309 -14.40 -7.69 4.14
C GLU A 309 -15.00 -8.08 5.50
N GLN A 310 -15.28 -9.37 5.72
CA GLN A 310 -15.79 -9.84 7.01
C GLN A 310 -14.78 -9.59 8.13
N CYS A 311 -13.50 -9.87 7.89
CA CYS A 311 -12.44 -9.61 8.85
C CYS A 311 -12.31 -8.11 9.17
N TYR A 312 -12.36 -7.24 8.15
CA TYR A 312 -12.21 -5.79 8.32
C TYR A 312 -13.41 -5.17 9.03
N LEU A 313 -14.63 -5.64 8.73
CA LEU A 313 -15.85 -5.21 9.43
C LEU A 313 -15.84 -5.64 10.90
N GLU A 314 -15.36 -6.84 11.20
CA GLU A 314 -15.21 -7.29 12.59
C GLU A 314 -14.15 -6.49 13.34
N LEU A 315 -13.01 -6.22 12.69
CA LEU A 315 -11.97 -5.35 13.23
C LEU A 315 -12.51 -3.95 13.52
N SER A 316 -13.34 -3.38 12.62
CA SER A 316 -14.00 -2.09 12.84
C SER A 316 -14.86 -2.08 14.11
N LYS A 317 -15.63 -3.14 14.37
CA LYS A 317 -16.41 -3.25 15.62
C LYS A 317 -15.50 -3.23 16.85
N GLN A 318 -14.41 -4.00 16.81
CA GLN A 318 -13.45 -4.05 17.92
C GLN A 318 -12.75 -2.70 18.12
N VAL A 319 -12.40 -1.98 17.05
CA VAL A 319 -11.87 -0.60 17.13
C VAL A 319 -12.87 0.32 17.82
N LYS A 320 -14.15 0.28 17.43
CA LYS A 320 -15.21 1.08 18.06
C LYS A 320 -15.39 0.73 19.55
N GLU A 321 -15.35 -0.55 19.89
CA GLU A 321 -15.56 -0.98 21.27
C GLU A 321 -14.37 -0.64 22.17
N LYS A 322 -13.14 -0.84 21.69
CA LYS A 322 -11.93 -0.81 22.52
C LYS A 322 -11.17 0.51 22.46
N LEU A 323 -11.17 1.21 21.32
CA LEU A 323 -10.36 2.43 21.13
C LEU A 323 -11.17 3.72 21.24
N SER A 324 -12.51 3.68 21.17
CA SER A 324 -13.35 4.88 21.30
C SER A 324 -13.26 5.59 22.66
N THR A 325 -12.75 4.91 23.69
CA THR A 325 -12.47 5.52 25.01
C THR A 325 -11.23 6.43 24.99
N ILE A 326 -10.33 6.25 24.01
CA ILE A 326 -9.12 7.06 23.86
C ILE A 326 -9.48 8.45 23.31
N ASP A 327 -10.27 8.51 22.23
CA ASP A 327 -10.71 9.75 21.59
C ASP A 327 -11.92 9.46 20.67
N PRO A 328 -12.91 10.38 20.56
CA PRO A 328 -14.06 10.23 19.64
C PRO A 328 -13.67 9.97 18.18
N TYR A 329 -12.44 10.34 17.79
CA TYR A 329 -11.85 9.98 16.51
C TYR A 329 -12.00 8.50 16.16
N PHE A 330 -11.78 7.57 17.10
CA PHE A 330 -11.84 6.13 16.81
C PHE A 330 -13.27 5.65 16.51
N THR A 331 -14.29 6.28 17.09
CA THR A 331 -15.68 6.06 16.70
C THR A 331 -15.89 6.44 15.24
N LYS A 332 -15.45 7.65 14.85
CA LYS A 332 -15.55 8.12 13.47
C LYS A 332 -14.74 7.24 12.51
N LEU A 333 -13.55 6.82 12.90
CA LEU A 333 -12.69 5.95 12.09
C LEU A 333 -13.36 4.58 11.87
N SER A 334 -13.95 3.98 12.90
CA SER A 334 -14.68 2.71 12.76
C SER A 334 -15.86 2.82 11.78
N GLU A 335 -16.61 3.92 11.82
CA GLU A 335 -17.71 4.18 10.89
C GLU A 335 -17.20 4.41 9.46
N ALA A 336 -16.06 5.08 9.31
CA ALA A 336 -15.39 5.22 8.03
C ALA A 336 -14.87 3.89 7.48
N MET A 337 -14.39 2.98 8.34
CA MET A 337 -14.00 1.62 7.94
C MET A 337 -15.18 0.83 7.37
N VAL A 338 -16.37 0.95 7.97
CA VAL A 338 -17.59 0.32 7.42
C VAL A 338 -17.97 0.95 6.09
N THR A 339 -18.01 2.29 6.04
CA THR A 339 -18.33 3.06 4.82
C THR A 339 -17.37 2.71 3.67
N TRP A 340 -16.09 2.50 3.98
CA TRP A 340 -15.07 2.07 3.03
C TRP A 340 -15.40 0.70 2.42
N ILE A 341 -15.76 -0.30 3.24
CA ILE A 341 -16.14 -1.63 2.75
C ILE A 341 -17.41 -1.58 1.90
N GLU A 342 -18.40 -0.78 2.29
CA GLU A 342 -19.62 -0.57 1.49
C GLU A 342 -19.30 0.06 0.13
N ALA A 343 -18.49 1.13 0.10
CA ALA A 343 -18.04 1.78 -1.12
C ALA A 343 -17.22 0.83 -2.00
N TRP A 344 -16.34 0.04 -1.40
CA TRP A 344 -15.50 -0.94 -2.08
C TRP A 344 -16.34 -2.01 -2.76
N GLY A 345 -17.28 -2.60 -2.01
CA GLY A 345 -18.20 -3.62 -2.51
C GLY A 345 -19.08 -3.09 -3.64
N GLU A 346 -19.61 -1.86 -3.49
CA GLU A 346 -20.42 -1.25 -4.54
C GLU A 346 -19.67 -0.99 -5.84
N LEU A 347 -18.40 -0.56 -5.77
CA LEU A 347 -17.60 -0.26 -6.97
C LEU A 347 -16.95 -1.51 -7.61
N ASN A 348 -16.80 -2.58 -6.84
CA ASN A 348 -16.19 -3.82 -7.30
C ASN A 348 -17.21 -4.97 -7.48
N ALA A 349 -18.51 -4.68 -7.37
CA ALA A 349 -19.58 -5.62 -7.69
C ALA A 349 -19.62 -5.95 -9.20
N PRO A 350 -19.87 -7.22 -9.58
CA PRO A 350 -19.90 -7.65 -10.99
C PRO A 350 -20.88 -6.85 -11.87
N ASP A 351 -22.00 -6.42 -11.30
CA ASP A 351 -23.12 -5.82 -12.05
C ASP A 351 -22.96 -4.30 -12.31
N LYS A 352 -21.91 -3.66 -11.77
CA LYS A 352 -21.67 -2.21 -11.93
C LYS A 352 -20.62 -1.85 -13.00
N ALA A 353 -20.36 -2.74 -13.96
CA ALA A 353 -19.43 -2.50 -15.07
C ALA A 353 -19.77 -1.32 -16.02
N GLY A 354 -20.77 -0.48 -15.70
CA GLY A 354 -21.19 0.67 -16.49
C GLY A 354 -21.57 1.93 -15.70
N ALA A 355 -21.22 2.04 -14.41
CA ALA A 355 -21.38 3.31 -13.69
C ALA A 355 -20.39 4.37 -14.21
N ASP A 356 -20.80 5.64 -14.30
CA ASP A 356 -19.91 6.75 -14.70
C ASP A 356 -18.80 6.97 -13.64
N MET A 357 -17.73 6.19 -13.77
CA MET A 357 -16.50 6.29 -13.01
C MET A 357 -15.44 7.11 -13.75
N GLY A 358 -15.83 7.89 -14.78
CA GLY A 358 -14.87 8.59 -15.62
C GLY A 358 -13.96 9.53 -14.82
N PRO A 359 -12.65 9.58 -15.09
CA PRO A 359 -11.73 10.51 -14.44
C PRO A 359 -11.90 11.94 -14.97
N SER A 360 -11.42 12.93 -14.22
CA SER A 360 -11.39 14.33 -14.69
C SER A 360 -10.37 14.56 -15.81
N LYS A 361 -9.36 13.69 -15.93
CA LYS A 361 -8.37 13.75 -17.01
C LYS A 361 -7.85 12.36 -17.36
N VAL A 362 -7.69 12.10 -18.65
CA VAL A 362 -7.05 10.89 -19.19
C VAL A 362 -5.82 11.30 -19.98
N GLY A 363 -4.73 10.55 -19.85
CA GLY A 363 -3.62 10.55 -20.79
C GLY A 363 -3.54 9.20 -21.48
N LYS A 364 -3.24 9.19 -22.77
CA LYS A 364 -3.02 7.96 -23.54
C LYS A 364 -1.59 7.94 -24.05
N LYS A 365 -0.98 6.75 -24.04
CA LYS A 365 0.25 6.50 -24.78
C LYS A 365 -0.01 6.76 -26.26
N LEU A 366 0.73 7.68 -26.87
CA LEU A 366 0.71 7.85 -28.32
C LEU A 366 1.16 6.52 -28.92
N ALA A 367 0.33 5.92 -29.79
CA ALA A 367 0.74 4.74 -30.54
C ALA A 367 2.05 5.10 -31.25
N ALA A 368 3.09 4.30 -31.03
CA ALA A 368 4.32 4.45 -31.80
C ALA A 368 3.91 4.42 -33.27
N ALA A 369 4.16 5.52 -34.00
CA ALA A 369 4.02 5.50 -35.44
C ALA A 369 4.90 4.34 -35.92
N SER A 370 4.27 3.32 -36.51
CA SER A 370 4.98 2.21 -37.13
C SER A 370 5.92 2.79 -38.18
N ALA A 371 7.21 2.84 -37.86
CA ALA A 371 8.27 3.22 -38.77
C ALA A 371 8.81 1.99 -39.49
#